data_AF-A0A397VJX1-F1
#
_entry.id   AF-A0A397VJX1-F1
#
_cell.length_a   1.000
_cell.length_b   1.000
_cell.length_c   1.000
_cell.angle_alpha   90.00
_cell.angle_beta   90.00
_cell.angle_gamma   90.00
#
_symmetry.space_group_name_H-M   'P 1'
#
loop_
_entity.id
_entity.type
_entity.pdbx_description
1 polymer ?
#
loop_
_entity_poly.entity_id
_entity_poly.type
_entity_poly.pdbx_seq_one_letter_code
_entity_poly.pdbx_strand_id
1 'polypeptide(L)'
;MANNEIQLLENIEIQFVLAENEVQFEKKITYFLSHVLKELASPHEIVRKKAIEILNHIKKRMSKTVKLPWNLLAELVCSENFMQFTLLKNFTIVFLKTAYDRLTEKST
;
A
#
# COMPACT_ATOMS: atom_id res chain seq x y z
N MET A 1 -20.86 2.50 0.63
CA MET A 1 -21.23 2.78 2.04
C MET A 1 -19.98 2.60 2.85
N ALA A 2 -19.57 3.59 3.64
CA ALA A 2 -18.32 3.58 4.39
C ALA A 2 -18.06 2.29 5.19
N ASN A 3 -19.12 1.65 5.70
CA ASN A 3 -19.01 0.41 6.47
C ASN A 3 -18.42 -0.76 5.66
N ASN A 4 -18.78 -0.88 4.37
CA ASN A 4 -18.28 -1.95 3.52
C ASN A 4 -16.80 -1.75 3.15
N GLU A 5 -16.38 -0.50 2.94
CA GLU A 5 -14.97 -0.13 2.69
C GLU A 5 -14.11 -0.45 3.92
N ILE A 6 -14.59 -0.12 5.13
CA ILE A 6 -13.90 -0.46 6.38
C ILE A 6 -13.76 -1.97 6.53
N GLN A 7 -14.85 -2.73 6.37
CA GLN A 7 -14.79 -4.19 6.49
C GLN A 7 -13.81 -4.82 5.51
N LEU A 8 -13.72 -4.27 4.28
CA LEU A 8 -12.73 -4.72 3.31
C LEU A 8 -11.30 -4.41 3.77
N LEU A 9 -11.05 -3.22 4.30
CA LEU A 9 -9.75 -2.84 4.85
C LEU A 9 -9.36 -3.71 6.07
N GLU A 10 -10.29 -4.01 6.96
CA GLU A 10 -10.07 -4.91 8.10
C GLU A 10 -9.71 -6.33 7.64
N ASN A 11 -10.43 -6.85 6.64
CA ASN A 11 -10.12 -8.15 6.04
C ASN A 11 -8.71 -8.17 5.44
N ILE A 12 -8.33 -7.10 4.74
CA ILE A 12 -6.99 -6.95 4.17
C ILE A 12 -5.93 -6.88 5.27
N GLU A 13 -6.18 -6.14 6.35
CA GLU A 13 -5.29 -6.07 7.50
C GLU A 13 -5.06 -7.45 8.12
N ILE A 14 -6.12 -8.24 8.30
CA ILE A 14 -6.02 -9.62 8.78
C ILE A 14 -5.15 -10.46 7.84
N GLN A 15 -5.27 -10.31 6.51
CA GLN A 15 -4.40 -11.02 5.57
C GLN A 15 -2.92 -10.67 5.75
N PHE A 16 -2.61 -9.42 6.12
CA PHE A 16 -1.25 -9.01 6.44
C PHE A 16 -0.79 -9.54 7.79
N VAL A 17 -1.66 -9.64 8.79
CA VAL A 17 -1.33 -10.23 10.11
C VAL A 17 -1.05 -11.74 9.97
N LEU A 18 -1.87 -12.45 9.19
CA LEU A 18 -1.76 -13.90 8.99
C LEU A 18 -0.59 -14.33 8.11
N ALA A 19 0.06 -13.41 7.38
CA ALA A 19 1.29 -13.75 6.68
C ALA A 19 2.37 -14.09 7.73
N GLU A 20 2.91 -15.30 7.74
CA GLU A 20 3.92 -15.69 8.75
C GLU A 20 5.36 -15.46 8.27
N ASN A 21 5.56 -15.48 6.95
CA ASN A 21 6.87 -15.36 6.32
C ASN A 21 6.89 -14.25 5.26
N GLU A 22 8.10 -13.86 4.85
CA GLU A 22 8.31 -12.79 3.88
C GLU A 22 7.66 -13.08 2.52
N VAL A 23 7.70 -14.33 2.05
CA VAL A 23 7.12 -14.72 0.75
C VAL A 23 5.60 -14.53 0.74
N GLN A 24 4.92 -14.93 1.81
CA GLN A 24 3.48 -14.68 1.95
C GLN A 24 3.20 -13.18 2.04
N PHE A 25 3.99 -12.44 2.82
CA PHE A 25 3.83 -11.00 2.96
C PHE A 25 4.02 -10.24 1.63
N GLU A 26 5.03 -10.60 0.83
CA GLU A 26 5.26 -10.07 -0.52
C GLU A 26 4.06 -10.31 -1.45
N LYS A 27 3.49 -11.53 -1.40
CA LYS A 27 2.28 -11.84 -2.18
C LYS A 27 1.12 -10.93 -1.76
N LYS A 28 0.87 -10.77 -0.45
CA LYS A 28 -0.20 -9.90 0.04
C LYS A 28 0.03 -8.44 -0.35
N ILE A 29 1.27 -7.94 -0.25
CA ILE A 29 1.64 -6.60 -0.72
C ILE A 29 1.30 -6.43 -2.21
N THR A 30 1.67 -7.39 -3.05
CA THR A 30 1.47 -7.31 -4.50
C THR A 30 0.00 -7.19 -4.87
N TYR A 31 -0.89 -7.89 -4.16
CA TYR A 31 -2.33 -7.84 -4.42
C TYR A 31 -3.04 -6.66 -3.77
N PHE A 32 -2.70 -6.33 -2.52
CA PHE A 32 -3.52 -5.43 -1.70
C PHE A 32 -2.95 -4.03 -1.54
N LEU A 33 -1.64 -3.80 -1.71
CA LEU A 33 -1.04 -2.49 -1.46
C LEU A 33 -1.67 -1.38 -2.30
N SER A 34 -1.85 -1.62 -3.60
CA SER A 34 -2.47 -0.64 -4.51
C SER A 34 -3.92 -0.36 -4.15
N HIS A 35 -4.65 -1.36 -3.64
CA HIS A 35 -6.02 -1.16 -3.19
C HIS A 35 -6.06 -0.27 -1.93
N VAL A 36 -5.26 -0.59 -0.90
CA VAL A 36 -5.19 0.22 0.33
C VAL A 36 -4.75 1.66 0.03
N LEU A 37 -3.82 1.86 -0.90
CA LEU A 37 -3.44 3.22 -1.33
C LEU A 37 -4.61 3.97 -1.96
N LYS A 38 -5.39 3.34 -2.86
CA LYS A 38 -6.56 3.97 -3.49
C LYS A 38 -7.60 4.41 -2.46
N GLU A 39 -7.78 3.67 -1.37
CA GLU A 39 -8.70 4.03 -0.28
C GLU A 39 -8.30 5.33 0.45
N LEU A 40 -7.07 5.84 0.29
CA LEU A 40 -6.67 7.17 0.78
C LEU A 40 -7.41 8.31 0.06
N ALA A 41 -7.96 8.06 -1.13
CA ALA A 41 -8.80 8.99 -1.87
C ALA A 41 -10.30 8.84 -1.54
N SER A 42 -10.68 7.96 -0.61
CA SER A 42 -12.08 7.80 -0.21
C SER A 42 -12.63 9.11 0.38
N PRO A 43 -13.89 9.48 0.10
CA PRO A 43 -14.53 10.67 0.69
C PRO A 43 -14.71 10.53 2.21
N HIS A 44 -14.74 9.30 2.72
CA HIS A 44 -14.98 9.01 4.14
C HIS A 44 -13.69 9.09 4.97
N GLU A 45 -13.64 9.99 5.95
CA GLU A 45 -12.45 10.19 6.81
C GLU A 45 -12.06 8.92 7.57
N ILE A 46 -13.05 8.16 8.05
CA ILE A 46 -12.82 6.92 8.78
C ILE A 46 -12.10 5.87 7.92
N VAL A 47 -12.44 5.78 6.64
CA VAL A 47 -11.78 4.87 5.66
C VAL A 47 -10.34 5.32 5.45
N ARG A 48 -10.12 6.62 5.24
CA ARG A 48 -8.76 7.17 5.07
C ARG A 48 -7.86 6.91 6.29
N LYS A 49 -8.39 7.10 7.51
CA LYS A 49 -7.65 6.82 8.75
C LYS A 49 -7.25 5.35 8.84
N LYS A 50 -8.16 4.43 8.52
CA LYS A 50 -7.88 3.00 8.54
C LYS A 50 -6.85 2.61 7.49
N ALA A 51 -6.94 3.15 6.28
CA ALA A 51 -5.95 2.93 5.23
C ALA A 51 -4.54 3.42 5.67
N ILE A 52 -4.44 4.60 6.29
CA ILE A 52 -3.16 5.10 6.85
C ILE A 52 -2.59 4.13 7.90
N GLU A 53 -3.43 3.65 8.82
CA GLU A 53 -3.03 2.69 9.86
C GLU A 53 -2.41 1.43 9.23
N ILE A 54 -3.12 0.83 8.27
CA ILE A 54 -2.66 -0.37 7.56
C ILE A 54 -1.34 -0.11 6.83
N LEU A 55 -1.21 1.01 6.12
CA LEU A 55 0.03 1.37 5.41
C LEU A 55 1.21 1.56 6.38
N ASN A 56 0.97 2.11 7.57
CA ASN A 56 1.98 2.21 8.62
C ASN A 56 2.37 0.82 9.17
N HIS A 57 1.42 -0.09 9.36
CA HIS A 57 1.69 -1.48 9.75
C HIS A 57 2.53 -2.20 8.69
N ILE A 58 2.18 -2.06 7.41
CA ILE A 58 2.97 -2.58 6.29
C ILE A 58 4.38 -2.01 6.32
N LYS A 59 4.54 -0.68 6.46
CA LYS A 59 5.85 -0.02 6.49
C LYS A 59 6.72 -0.49 7.65
N LYS A 60 6.14 -0.67 8.84
CA LYS A 60 6.87 -1.17 10.03
C LYS A 60 7.32 -2.62 9.87
N ARG A 61 6.46 -3.47 9.29
CA ARG A 61 6.74 -4.90 9.11
C ARG A 61 7.70 -5.17 7.95
N MET A 62 7.70 -4.32 6.94
CA MET A 62 8.47 -4.51 5.71
C MET A 62 9.98 -4.48 5.96
N SER A 63 10.64 -5.62 5.74
CA SER A 63 12.10 -5.72 5.73
C SER A 63 12.70 -5.18 4.42
N LYS A 64 14.03 -5.06 4.37
CA LYS A 64 14.76 -4.58 3.18
C LYS A 64 14.68 -5.54 1.99
N THR A 65 14.45 -6.83 2.26
CA THR A 65 14.41 -7.91 1.26
C THR A 65 13.08 -7.98 0.51
N VAL A 66 11.99 -7.47 1.11
CA VAL A 66 10.64 -7.51 0.55
C VAL A 66 10.57 -6.75 -0.78
N LYS A 67 10.12 -7.43 -1.83
CA LYS A 67 9.84 -6.81 -3.14
C LYS A 67 8.52 -6.03 -3.11
N LEU A 68 8.54 -4.85 -3.71
CA LEU A 68 7.36 -4.00 -3.90
C LEU A 68 6.94 -4.03 -5.38
N PRO A 69 5.63 -4.00 -5.68
CA PRO A 69 5.11 -4.07 -7.04
C PRO A 69 5.29 -2.72 -7.77
N TRP A 70 6.48 -2.49 -8.33
CA TRP A 70 6.84 -1.26 -9.04
C TRP A 70 5.79 -0.85 -10.09
N ASN A 71 5.43 -1.77 -10.99
CA ASN A 71 4.49 -1.48 -12.09
C ASN A 71 3.13 -0.98 -11.56
N LEU A 72 2.59 -1.64 -10.53
CA LEU A 72 1.29 -1.26 -9.96
C LEU A 72 1.36 0.10 -9.23
N LEU A 73 2.49 0.41 -8.60
CA LEU A 73 2.72 1.71 -7.96
C LEU A 73 2.89 2.82 -9.02
N ALA A 74 3.57 2.53 -10.12
CA ALA A 74 3.74 3.47 -11.24
C ALA A 74 2.41 3.76 -11.94
N GLU A 75 1.58 2.73 -12.18
CA GLU A 75 0.22 2.91 -12.72
C GLU A 75 -0.64 3.82 -11.82
N LEU A 76 -0.49 3.69 -10.51
CA LEU A 76 -1.22 4.52 -9.55
C LEU A 76 -0.84 6.00 -9.66
N VAL A 77 0.42 6.32 -9.94
CA VAL A 77 0.90 7.70 -10.18
C VAL A 77 0.25 8.32 -11.41
N CYS A 78 -0.08 7.52 -12.42
CA CYS A 78 -0.76 7.98 -13.63
C CYS A 78 -2.27 8.21 -13.45
N SER A 79 -2.84 7.91 -12.27
CA SER A 79 -4.28 8.08 -12.03
C SER A 79 -4.68 9.53 -11.72
N GLU A 80 -5.89 9.94 -12.11
CA GLU A 80 -6.42 11.27 -11.77
C GLU A 80 -6.51 11.49 -10.25
N ASN A 81 -6.88 10.45 -9.51
CA ASN A 81 -6.93 10.49 -8.04
C ASN A 81 -5.56 10.82 -7.45
N PHE A 82 -4.47 10.29 -8.02
CA PHE A 82 -3.14 10.67 -7.57
C PHE A 82 -2.94 12.18 -7.70
N MET A 83 -3.37 12.81 -8.80
CA MET A 83 -3.22 14.25 -8.99
C MET A 83 -4.08 15.11 -8.06
N GLN A 84 -5.24 14.60 -7.62
CA GLN A 84 -6.19 15.35 -6.81
C GLN A 84 -5.97 15.21 -5.29
N PHE A 85 -5.52 14.04 -4.82
CA PHE A 85 -5.47 13.74 -3.39
C PHE A 85 -4.03 13.75 -2.84
N THR A 86 -3.67 14.80 -2.11
CA THR A 86 -2.33 14.96 -1.51
C THR A 86 -1.92 13.80 -0.61
N LEU A 87 -2.85 13.23 0.15
CA LEU A 87 -2.58 12.09 1.03
C LEU A 87 -2.14 10.85 0.23
N LEU A 88 -2.87 10.54 -0.85
CA LEU A 88 -2.51 9.47 -1.79
C LEU A 88 -1.14 9.73 -2.41
N LYS A 89 -0.85 10.96 -2.86
CA LYS A 89 0.47 11.33 -3.41
C LYS A 89 1.60 10.99 -2.46
N ASN A 90 1.51 11.48 -1.22
CA ASN A 90 2.59 11.36 -0.24
C ASN A 90 2.93 9.91 0.06
N PHE A 91 1.91 9.07 0.26
CA PHE A 91 2.13 7.64 0.52
C PHE A 91 2.63 6.91 -0.72
N THR A 92 2.02 7.12 -1.89
CA THR A 92 2.45 6.45 -3.13
C THR A 92 3.90 6.79 -3.47
N ILE A 93 4.33 8.05 -3.33
CA ILE A 93 5.73 8.45 -3.59
C ILE A 93 6.70 7.73 -2.65
N VAL A 94 6.36 7.60 -1.36
CA VAL A 94 7.21 6.89 -0.39
C VAL A 94 7.37 5.42 -0.77
N PHE A 95 6.28 4.73 -1.11
CA PHE A 95 6.35 3.33 -1.53
C PHE A 95 7.05 3.17 -2.89
N LEU A 96 6.82 4.08 -3.83
CA LEU A 96 7.47 4.08 -5.14
C LEU A 96 8.99 4.26 -5.00
N LYS A 97 9.44 5.25 -4.22
CA LYS A 97 10.86 5.45 -3.92
C LYS A 97 11.47 4.20 -3.28
N THR A 98 10.80 3.63 -2.29
CA THR A 98 11.26 2.40 -1.64
C THR A 98 11.36 1.23 -2.62
N ALA A 99 10.41 1.12 -3.56
CA ALA A 99 10.44 0.10 -4.61
C ALA A 99 11.61 0.33 -5.59
N TYR A 100 11.86 1.57 -5.98
CA TYR A 100 12.98 1.94 -6.85
C TYR A 100 14.32 1.62 -6.22
N ASP A 101 14.56 2.09 -4.99
CA ASP A 101 15.83 1.93 -4.28
C ASP A 101 16.20 0.43 -4.20
N ARG A 102 15.22 -0.44 -3.95
CA ARG A 102 15.41 -1.91 -3.88
C ARG A 102 15.66 -2.57 -5.23
N LEU A 103 15.16 -2.00 -6.33
CA LEU A 103 15.49 -2.48 -7.68
C LEU A 103 16.93 -2.15 -8.04
N THR A 104 17.39 -0.94 -7.66
CA THR A 104 18.76 -0.47 -7.94
C THR A 104 19.81 -1.09 -7.01
N GLU A 105 19.50 -1.36 -5.74
CA GLU A 105 20.42 -2.03 -4.82
C GLU A 105 20.76 -3.47 -5.25
N LYS A 106 19.87 -4.13 -6.00
CA LYS A 106 20.13 -5.48 -6.54
C LYS A 106 21.00 -5.53 -7.79
N SER A 107 21.32 -4.38 -8.38
CA SER A 107 22.05 -4.26 -9.65
C SER A 107 23.50 -3.78 -9.50
N THR A 108 24.02 -3.71 -8.26
CA THR A 108 25.43 -3.43 -7.95
C THR A 108 26.04 -4.61 -7.20
#